data_AF-A0A954JD75-F1
#
_entry.id   AF-A0A954JD75-F1
#
_cell.length_a   1.000
_cell.length_b   1.000
_cell.length_c   1.000
_cell.angle_alpha   90.00
_cell.angle_beta   90.00
_cell.angle_gamma   90.00
#
_symmetry.space_group_name_H-M   'P 1'
#
loop_
_entity.id
_entity.type
_entity.pdbx_description
1 polymer ?
#
loop_
_entity_poly.entity_id
_entity_poly.type
_entity_poly.pdbx_seq_one_letter_code
_entity_poly.pdbx_strand_id
1 'polypeptide(L)' 'IESSQDNRTELDLSLDLLVALKMLPLEQRQICWQLMFLSQNQASAALGISRSTLQRRIQEIRQQFRHCGIEEFLGGH' A
#
# COMPACT_ATOMS: atom_id res chain seq x y z
N ILE A 1 4.44 -4.04 -34.87
CA ILE A 1 5.51 -3.89 -33.86
C ILE A 1 4.89 -3.08 -32.74
N GLU A 2 4.14 -3.74 -31.86
CA GLU A 2 3.37 -3.06 -30.82
C GLU A 2 3.46 -3.91 -29.57
N SER A 3 4.29 -3.48 -28.62
CA SER A 3 4.29 -3.83 -27.19
C SER A 3 5.55 -3.21 -26.57
N SER A 4 5.56 -1.90 -26.37
CA SER A 4 6.61 -1.23 -25.57
C SER A 4 6.07 -0.11 -24.68
N GLN A 5 4.74 -0.05 -24.50
CA GLN A 5 4.07 1.02 -23.77
C GLN A 5 3.69 0.62 -22.33
N ASP A 6 3.74 -0.67 -21.99
CA ASP A 6 3.35 -1.19 -20.67
C ASP A 6 4.41 -0.92 -19.58
N ASN A 7 5.69 -0.92 -19.96
CA ASN A 7 6.81 -0.90 -19.01
C ASN A 7 7.09 0.49 -18.39
N ARG A 8 6.64 1.59 -19.02
CA ARG A 8 6.82 2.95 -18.46
C ARG A 8 5.81 3.24 -17.37
N THR A 9 4.57 2.81 -17.55
CA THR A 9 3.49 2.99 -16.59
C THR A 9 3.82 2.23 -15.31
N GLU A 10 4.20 0.95 -15.39
CA GLU A 10 4.54 0.15 -14.19
C GLU A 10 5.74 0.69 -13.39
N LEU A 11 6.76 1.22 -14.06
CA LEU A 11 7.93 1.81 -13.39
C LEU A 11 7.58 3.14 -12.72
N ASP A 12 6.78 3.98 -13.38
CA ASP A 12 6.26 5.24 -12.83
C ASP A 12 5.37 4.95 -11.61
N LEU A 13 4.49 3.94 -11.74
CA LEU A 13 3.64 3.42 -10.67
C LEU A 13 4.44 2.94 -9.44
N SER A 14 5.55 2.24 -9.68
CA SER A 14 6.44 1.76 -8.63
C SER A 14 7.15 2.91 -7.91
N LEU A 15 7.52 3.97 -8.63
CA LEU A 15 8.12 5.18 -8.06
C LEU A 15 7.12 5.95 -7.18
N ASP A 16 5.91 6.18 -7.66
CA ASP A 16 4.85 6.83 -6.90
C ASP A 16 4.48 6.05 -5.62
N LEU A 17 4.36 4.73 -5.72
CA LEU A 17 4.15 3.87 -4.54
C LEU A 17 5.31 3.95 -3.54
N LEU A 18 6.56 3.98 -4.01
CA LEU A 18 7.72 4.12 -3.12
C LEU A 18 7.77 5.49 -2.43
N VAL A 19 7.39 6.55 -3.12
CA VAL A 19 7.27 7.90 -2.54
C VAL A 19 6.15 7.93 -1.50
N ALA A 20 4.99 7.35 -1.83
CA ALA A 20 3.86 7.22 -0.93
C ALA A 20 4.24 6.46 0.35
N LEU A 21 4.92 5.33 0.20
CA LEU A 21 5.40 4.50 1.31
C LEU A 21 6.42 5.26 2.18
N LYS A 22 7.29 6.09 1.60
CA LYS A 22 8.23 6.91 2.38
C LYS A 22 7.53 7.94 3.26
N MET A 23 6.40 8.47 2.82
CA MET A 23 5.60 9.44 3.58
C MET A 23 4.85 8.80 4.75
N LEU A 24 4.65 7.48 4.74
CA LEU A 24 4.01 6.79 5.84
C LEU A 24 4.92 6.73 7.08
N PRO A 25 4.34 6.83 8.30
CA PRO A 25 5.04 6.50 9.54
C PRO A 25 5.53 5.06 9.54
N LEU A 26 6.60 4.78 10.30
CA LEU A 26 7.30 3.49 10.31
C LEU A 26 6.36 2.30 10.57
N GLU A 27 5.44 2.44 11.52
CA GLU A 27 4.46 1.41 11.86
C GLU A 27 3.53 1.08 10.68
N GLN A 28 3.14 2.08 9.90
CA GLN A 28 2.27 1.88 8.74
C GLN A 28 3.03 1.27 7.55
N ARG A 29 4.31 1.62 7.37
CA ARG A 29 5.17 0.92 6.40
C ARG A 29 5.32 -0.55 6.72
N GLN A 30 5.50 -0.89 7.99
CA GLN A 30 5.57 -2.29 8.41
C GLN A 30 4.27 -3.03 8.09
N ILE A 31 3.11 -2.40 8.30
CA ILE A 31 1.81 -2.97 7.90
C ILE A 31 1.75 -3.23 6.39
N CYS A 32 2.11 -2.24 5.56
CA CYS A 32 2.16 -2.41 4.10
C CYS A 32 3.11 -3.54 3.69
N TRP A 33 4.30 -3.60 4.29
CA TRP A 33 5.29 -4.64 3.99
C TRP A 33 4.78 -6.04 4.36
N GLN A 34 4.17 -6.21 5.54
CA GLN A 34 3.58 -7.48 5.94
C GLN A 34 2.44 -7.88 4.98
N LEU A 35 1.59 -6.95 4.56
CA LEU A 35 0.48 -7.21 3.64
C LEU A 35 0.92 -7.53 2.20
N MET A 36 2.17 -7.20 1.83
CA MET A 36 2.74 -7.56 0.53
C MET A 36 3.04 -9.06 0.42
N PHE A 37 3.32 -9.71 1.54
CA PHE A 37 3.72 -11.13 1.58
C PHE A 37 2.74 -12.03 2.33
N LEU A 38 1.92 -11.46 3.23
CA LEU A 38 1.04 -12.17 4.13
C LEU A 38 -0.42 -11.75 3.94
N SER A 39 -1.34 -12.68 4.15
CA SER A 39 -2.77 -12.34 4.26
C SER A 39 -3.01 -11.49 5.51
N GLN A 40 -4.07 -10.68 5.53
CA GLN A 40 -4.39 -9.81 6.67
C GLN A 40 -4.41 -10.54 8.03
N ASN A 41 -4.91 -11.78 8.07
CA ASN A 41 -4.96 -12.55 9.32
C ASN A 41 -3.56 -12.95 9.82
N GLN A 42 -2.66 -13.29 8.89
CA GLN A 42 -1.26 -13.61 9.16
C GLN A 42 -0.49 -12.34 9.55
N ALA A 43 -0.73 -11.22 8.86
CA ALA A 43 -0.15 -9.92 9.19
C ALA A 43 -0.57 -9.44 10.58
N SER A 44 -1.84 -9.60 10.97
CA SER A 44 -2.30 -9.24 12.32
C SER A 44 -1.61 -10.07 13.40
N ALA A 45 -1.42 -11.37 13.16
CA ALA A 45 -0.69 -12.24 14.07
C ALA A 45 0.80 -11.88 14.16
N ALA A 46 1.44 -11.63 13.02
CA ALA A 46 2.86 -11.24 12.95
C ALA A 46 3.14 -9.89 13.63
N LEU A 47 2.19 -8.95 13.57
CA LEU A 47 2.29 -7.64 14.22
C LEU A 47 1.80 -7.66 15.68
N GLY A 48 1.25 -8.77 16.17
CA GLY A 48 0.70 -8.87 17.53
C GLY A 48 -0.51 -7.97 17.79
N ILE A 49 -1.25 -7.58 16.75
CA ILE A 49 -2.43 -6.70 16.86
C ILE A 49 -3.72 -7.43 16.51
N SER A 50 -4.86 -6.96 17.03
CA SER A 50 -6.16 -7.50 16.63
C SER A 50 -6.49 -7.18 15.17
N ARG A 51 -7.28 -8.05 14.53
CA ARG A 51 -7.75 -7.85 13.14
C ARG A 51 -8.51 -6.53 12.95
N SER A 52 -9.30 -6.11 13.93
CA SER A 52 -10.00 -4.81 13.91
C SER A 52 -9.04 -3.63 13.93
N THR A 53 -7.95 -3.74 14.70
CA THR A 53 -6.88 -2.74 14.74
C THR A 53 -6.16 -2.67 13.40
N LEU A 54 -5.78 -3.82 12.82
CA LEU A 54 -5.16 -3.88 11.50
C LEU A 54 -6.06 -3.26 10.43
N GLN A 55 -7.35 -3.59 10.42
CA GLN A 55 -8.34 -3.01 9.50
C GLN A 55 -8.42 -1.48 9.63
N ARG A 56 -8.47 -0.95 10.86
CA ARG A 56 -8.45 0.49 11.10
C ARG A 56 -7.18 1.14 10.56
N ARG A 57 -6.01 0.53 10.80
CA ARG A 57 -4.73 1.02 10.27
C ARG A 57 -4.68 1.00 8.75
N ILE A 58 -5.21 -0.04 8.10
CA ILE A 58 -5.32 -0.11 6.64
C ILE A 58 -6.19 1.04 6.11
N GLN A 59 -7.30 1.37 6.77
CA GLN A 59 -8.14 2.50 6.38
C GLN A 59 -7.40 3.85 6.53
N GLU A 60 -6.64 4.04 7.61
CA GLU A 60 -5.82 5.25 7.80
C GLU A 60 -4.73 5.37 6.72
N ILE A 61 -4.09 4.27 6.35
CA ILE A 61 -3.11 4.21 5.26
C ILE A 61 -3.77 4.59 3.93
N ARG A 62 -4.94 4.01 3.63
CA ARG A 62 -5.70 4.33 2.43
C ARG A 62 -6.06 5.81 2.38
N GLN A 63 -6.54 6.38 3.48
CA GLN A 63 -6.88 7.81 3.55
C GLN A 63 -5.66 8.72 3.33
N GLN A 64 -4.49 8.34 3.84
CA GLN A 64 -3.26 9.10 3.55
C GLN A 64 -2.85 9.02 2.08
N PHE A 65 -2.97 7.85 1.45
CA PHE A 65 -2.75 7.74 0.02
C PHE A 65 -3.74 8.58 -0.80
N ARG A 66 -5.01 8.69 -0.37
CA ARG A 66 -5.96 9.64 -0.97
C ARG A 66 -5.48 11.07 -0.87
N HIS A 67 -5.04 11.49 0.32
CA HIS A 67 -4.57 12.85 0.56
C HIS A 67 -3.32 13.19 -0.26
N CYS A 68 -2.49 12.20 -0.59
CA CYS A 68 -1.36 12.36 -1.50
C CYS A 68 -1.74 12.35 -2.99
N GLY A 69 -3.02 12.15 -3.34
CA GLY A 69 -3.46 12.06 -4.74
C GLY A 69 -3.17 10.71 -5.40
N ILE A 70 -2.85 9.68 -4.62
CA ILE A 70 -2.44 8.35 -5.07
C ILE A 70 -3.64 7.38 -4.95
N GLU A 71 -4.86 7.93 -5.01
CA GLU A 71 -6.12 7.20 -4.81
C GLU A 71 -6.43 6.25 -5.97
N GLU A 72 -6.04 6.62 -7.20
CA GLU A 72 -6.15 5.81 -8.41
C GLU A 72 -5.40 4.46 -8.29
N PHE A 73 -4.41 4.40 -7.41
CA PHE A 73 -3.57 3.22 -7.16
C PHE A 73 -4.19 2.23 -6.17
N LEU A 74 -5.24 2.62 -5.44
CA LEU A 74 -5.90 1.77 -4.45
C LEU A 74 -7.03 0.90 -5.04
N GLY A 75 -7.18 0.89 -6.38
CA GLY A 75 -8.18 0.09 -7.08
C GLY A 75 -9.59 0.70 -7.02
N GLY A 76 -9.69 2.02 -7.18
CA GLY A 76 -10.96 2.70 -7.37
C GLY A 76 -11.44 2.61 -8.83
N HIS A 77 -11.86 1.42 -9.28
CA HIS A 77 -12.76 1.24 -10.42
C HIS A 77 -13.65 0.02 -10.19
#